data_AF-A0A1M2UY00-F1
#
_entry.id   AF-A0A1M2UY00-F1
#
_cell.length_a   1.000
_cell.length_b   1.000
_cell.length_c   1.000
_cell.angle_alpha   90.00
_cell.angle_beta   90.00
_cell.angle_gamma   90.00
#
_symmetry.space_group_name_H-M   'P 1'
#
loop_
_entity.id
_entity.type
_entity.pdbx_description
1 polymer ?
#
loop_
_entity_poly.entity_id
_entity_poly.type
_entity_poly.pdbx_seq_one_letter_code
_entity_poly.pdbx_strand_id
1 'polypeptide(L)'
;MTFAFSGRSGLVAVLCSLLVLNGCASYYTHYAMFPAETSAGDTRQVRVSWQSAEYPGWWLANNKATPIRLETQCSERVWRITDQNHSDSGACGEGIRACGEPGKDRIAATGQPATVKDVCVAVEQGSTLRGVADIGSSFGLLVSCQPETAVIKRGDEDVNMDYLRPSPVAYTVHARKVPRGTLSARLPSFNESECNED
;
A
#
# COMPACT_ATOMS: atom_id res chain seq x y z
N MET A 1 -3.15 41.85 53.18
CA MET A 1 -3.86 40.58 52.95
C MET A 1 -3.04 39.75 51.98
N THR A 2 -2.48 38.67 52.48
CA THR A 2 -1.57 37.76 51.79
C THR A 2 -2.40 36.80 50.93
N PHE A 3 -2.23 36.81 49.60
CA PHE A 3 -2.90 35.86 48.72
C PHE A 3 -2.20 34.50 48.82
N ALA A 4 -2.84 33.55 49.50
CA ALA A 4 -2.41 32.17 49.53
C ALA A 4 -2.82 31.49 48.21
N PHE A 5 -1.85 31.28 47.31
CA PHE A 5 -2.02 30.40 46.15
C PHE A 5 -2.09 28.95 46.63
N SER A 6 -3.28 28.35 46.55
CA SER A 6 -3.50 26.93 46.82
C SER A 6 -2.75 26.06 45.81
N GLY A 7 -1.67 25.40 46.26
CA GLY A 7 -0.76 24.58 45.45
C GLY A 7 -1.38 23.36 44.74
N ARG A 8 -2.67 23.07 44.96
CA ARG A 8 -3.40 22.00 44.26
C ARG A 8 -3.93 22.39 42.88
N SER A 9 -4.24 23.67 42.64
CA SER A 9 -4.81 24.12 41.35
C SER A 9 -3.75 24.29 40.26
N GLY A 10 -2.52 24.68 40.62
CA GLY A 10 -1.43 24.83 39.65
C GLY A 10 -0.98 23.51 39.03
N LEU A 11 -1.01 22.42 39.80
CA LEU A 11 -0.56 21.11 39.34
C LEU A 11 -1.55 20.46 38.36
N VAL A 12 -2.86 20.68 38.57
CA VAL A 12 -3.92 20.27 37.63
C VAL A 12 -3.86 21.09 36.34
N ALA A 13 -3.63 22.40 36.43
CA ALA A 13 -3.50 23.25 35.26
C ALA A 13 -2.29 22.87 34.39
N VAL A 14 -1.13 22.59 35.01
CA VAL A 14 0.07 22.11 34.29
C VAL A 14 -0.16 20.73 33.65
N LEU A 15 -0.86 19.81 34.32
CA LEU A 15 -1.23 18.51 33.74
C LEU A 15 -2.18 18.67 32.54
N CYS A 16 -3.16 19.57 32.63
CA CYS A 16 -4.07 19.89 31.52
C CYS A 16 -3.33 20.55 30.36
N SER A 17 -2.35 21.43 30.61
CA SER A 17 -1.51 22.05 29.58
C SER A 17 -0.69 21.02 28.79
N LEU A 18 -0.21 19.96 29.47
CA LEU A 18 0.53 18.86 28.82
C LEU A 18 -0.37 18.00 27.93
N LEU A 19 -1.68 17.91 28.22
CA LEU A 19 -2.65 17.21 27.37
C LEU A 19 -3.02 17.97 26.08
N VAL A 20 -2.65 19.26 25.97
CA VAL A 20 -2.90 20.08 24.76
C VAL A 20 -1.69 20.10 23.81
N LEU A 21 -0.63 19.36 24.12
CA LEU A 21 0.45 19.12 23.15
C LEU A 21 -0.11 18.21 22.05
N ASN A 22 -0.64 18.81 20.99
CA ASN A 22 -1.03 18.10 19.78
C ASN A 22 0.15 17.22 19.33
N GLY A 23 -0.02 15.90 19.32
CA GLY A 23 0.94 15.00 18.71
C GLY A 23 1.02 15.27 17.22
N CYS A 24 2.05 16.00 16.78
CA CYS A 24 2.32 16.19 15.37
C CYS A 24 2.77 14.86 14.76
N ALA A 25 2.07 14.39 13.73
CA ALA A 25 2.49 13.23 12.97
C ALA A 25 3.62 13.60 12.00
N SER A 26 4.57 12.68 11.83
CA SER A 26 5.55 12.72 10.74
C SER A 26 4.99 12.01 9.52
N TYR A 27 4.99 12.67 8.37
CA TYR A 27 4.40 12.14 7.13
C TYR A 27 5.49 11.64 6.18
N TYR A 28 5.29 10.45 5.63
CA TYR A 28 6.23 9.83 4.71
C TYR A 28 5.54 9.35 3.43
N THR A 29 6.29 9.42 2.32
CA THR A 29 6.01 8.67 1.10
C THR A 29 6.89 7.43 1.10
N HIS A 30 6.30 6.29 0.78
CA HIS A 30 7.01 5.03 0.59
C HIS A 30 6.88 4.60 -0.86
N TYR A 31 7.97 4.15 -1.47
CA TYR A 31 7.91 3.64 -2.84
C TYR A 31 9.08 2.73 -3.23
N ALA A 32 8.80 1.83 -4.16
CA ALA A 32 9.79 1.02 -4.88
C ALA A 32 9.42 1.00 -6.36
N MET A 33 10.43 0.87 -7.23
CA MET A 33 10.26 0.60 -8.65
C MET A 33 11.28 -0.43 -9.07
N PHE A 34 10.83 -1.51 -9.70
CA PHE A 34 11.68 -2.63 -10.09
C PHE A 34 11.19 -3.27 -11.39
N PRO A 35 12.08 -3.84 -12.21
CA PRO A 35 11.68 -4.61 -13.37
C PRO A 35 11.12 -5.98 -12.94
N ALA A 36 10.04 -6.41 -13.58
CA ALA A 36 9.49 -7.75 -13.42
C ALA A 36 8.71 -8.17 -14.67
N GLU A 37 8.48 -9.48 -14.81
CA GLU A 37 7.61 -10.00 -15.86
C GLU A 37 6.14 -9.75 -15.54
N THR A 38 5.35 -9.45 -16.57
CA THR A 38 3.90 -9.46 -16.51
C THR A 38 3.34 -10.87 -16.73
N SER A 39 2.03 -11.07 -16.62
CA SER A 39 1.43 -12.39 -16.82
C SER A 39 1.48 -12.86 -18.27
N ALA A 40 1.58 -11.93 -19.25
CA ALA A 40 1.83 -12.25 -20.65
C ALA A 40 3.32 -12.54 -20.95
N GLY A 41 4.24 -12.23 -20.03
CA GLY A 41 5.67 -12.52 -20.16
C GLY A 41 6.54 -11.32 -20.56
N ASP A 42 5.97 -10.13 -20.68
CA ASP A 42 6.72 -8.91 -20.98
C ASP A 42 7.50 -8.44 -19.75
N THR A 43 8.74 -8.00 -19.95
CA THR A 43 9.48 -7.31 -18.88
C THR A 43 9.04 -5.85 -18.81
N ARG A 44 8.37 -5.47 -17.73
CA ARG A 44 7.86 -4.11 -17.50
C ARG A 44 8.33 -3.58 -16.15
N GLN A 45 8.30 -2.27 -15.97
CA GLN A 45 8.52 -1.68 -14.66
C GLN A 45 7.29 -1.86 -13.77
N VAL A 46 7.51 -2.23 -12.52
CA VAL A 46 6.47 -2.33 -11.50
C VAL A 46 6.75 -1.31 -10.42
N ARG A 47 5.72 -0.56 -10.01
CA ARG A 47 5.80 0.46 -8.97
C ARG A 47 4.89 0.09 -7.82
N VAL A 48 5.46 0.14 -6.61
CA VAL A 48 4.73 0.01 -5.35
C VAL A 48 4.82 1.34 -4.62
N SER A 49 3.70 1.84 -4.09
CA SER A 49 3.71 3.09 -3.32
C SER A 49 2.60 3.20 -2.27
N TRP A 50 2.88 3.88 -1.16
CA TRP A 50 1.89 4.27 -0.15
C TRP A 50 2.38 5.49 0.63
N GLN A 51 1.52 6.07 1.46
CA GLN A 51 1.87 7.14 2.39
C GLN A 51 1.61 6.69 3.82
N SER A 52 2.42 7.16 4.77
CA SER A 52 2.19 6.94 6.21
C SER A 52 2.19 8.26 6.99
N ALA A 53 1.48 8.22 8.12
CA ALA A 53 1.53 9.21 9.18
C ALA A 53 1.96 8.48 10.46
N GLU A 54 3.12 8.86 10.98
CA GLU A 54 3.72 8.25 12.17
C GLU A 54 3.58 9.19 13.36
N TYR A 55 2.85 8.73 14.37
CA TYR A 55 2.64 9.48 15.59
C TYR A 55 3.73 9.12 16.61
N PRO A 56 4.15 10.08 17.45
CA PRO A 56 5.05 9.78 18.55
C PRO A 56 4.45 8.72 19.48
N GLY A 57 5.29 7.82 20.01
CA GLY A 57 4.81 6.73 20.88
C GLY A 57 4.15 7.15 22.20
N TRP A 58 4.26 8.43 22.58
CA TRP A 58 3.55 9.02 23.73
C TRP A 58 2.14 9.51 23.40
N TRP A 59 1.77 9.54 22.11
CA TRP A 59 0.47 10.01 21.65
C TRP A 59 -0.56 8.87 21.58
N LEU A 60 -1.83 9.20 21.80
CA LEU A 60 -2.91 8.21 21.86
C LEU A 60 -3.29 7.65 20.48
N ALA A 61 -2.96 8.34 19.39
CA ALA A 61 -3.29 7.89 18.05
C ALA A 61 -2.24 6.90 17.51
N ASN A 62 -2.72 5.83 16.88
CA ASN A 62 -1.87 4.88 16.17
C ASN A 62 -1.42 5.42 14.82
N ASN A 63 -0.28 4.93 14.34
CA ASN A 63 0.20 5.17 12.98
C ASN A 63 -0.88 4.84 11.94
N LYS A 64 -0.90 5.62 10.86
CA LYS A 64 -1.86 5.45 9.77
C LYS A 64 -1.12 5.33 8.45
N ALA A 65 -1.73 4.64 7.50
CA ALA A 65 -1.24 4.57 6.14
C ALA A 65 -2.40 4.64 5.16
N THR A 66 -2.08 5.01 3.92
CA THR A 66 -2.97 4.77 2.78
C THR A 66 -2.83 3.32 2.32
N PRO A 67 -3.78 2.79 1.53
CA PRO A 67 -3.58 1.54 0.83
C PRO A 67 -2.31 1.58 -0.01
N ILE A 68 -1.66 0.43 -0.14
CA ILE A 68 -0.53 0.27 -1.05
C ILE A 68 -1.09 0.17 -2.47
N ARG A 69 -0.55 0.98 -3.36
CA ARG A 69 -0.79 0.90 -4.78
C ARG A 69 0.31 0.07 -5.42
N LEU A 70 -0.08 -0.98 -6.12
CA LEU A 70 0.79 -1.77 -6.98
C LEU A 70 0.33 -1.56 -8.43
N GLU A 71 1.25 -1.04 -9.24
CA GLU A 71 1.03 -0.62 -10.62
C GLU A 71 2.07 -1.28 -11.52
N THR A 72 1.67 -1.70 -12.70
CA THR A 72 2.56 -2.22 -13.73
C THR A 72 2.58 -1.24 -14.90
N GLN A 73 3.76 -0.95 -15.43
CA GLN A 73 3.94 -0.11 -16.61
C GLN A 73 3.11 -0.66 -17.78
N CYS A 74 2.44 0.24 -18.51
CA CYS A 74 1.52 -0.07 -19.60
C CYS A 74 0.26 -0.83 -19.18
N SER A 75 -0.03 -0.94 -17.89
CA SER A 75 -1.25 -1.56 -17.38
C SER A 75 -2.17 -0.53 -16.74
N GLU A 76 -3.46 -0.63 -17.03
CA GLU A 76 -4.48 0.07 -16.26
C GLU A 76 -4.91 -0.68 -14.99
N ARG A 77 -4.50 -1.95 -14.82
CA ARG A 77 -4.80 -2.68 -13.59
C ARG A 77 -3.97 -2.10 -12.43
N VAL A 78 -4.66 -1.48 -11.48
CA VAL A 78 -4.07 -1.02 -10.22
C VAL A 78 -4.57 -1.89 -9.08
N TRP A 79 -3.65 -2.54 -8.37
CA TRP A 79 -3.94 -3.25 -7.14
C TRP A 79 -3.94 -2.28 -5.97
N ARG A 80 -4.99 -2.35 -5.14
CA ARG A 80 -5.09 -1.64 -3.86
C ARG A 80 -4.97 -2.67 -2.73
N ILE A 81 -3.80 -2.69 -2.09
CA ILE A 81 -3.49 -3.62 -1.01
C ILE A 81 -3.80 -2.90 0.31
N THR A 82 -4.63 -3.54 1.13
CA THR A 82 -5.24 -2.97 2.33
C THR A 82 -4.99 -3.87 3.53
N ASP A 83 -5.25 -3.35 4.71
CA ASP A 83 -5.28 -4.10 5.97
C ASP A 83 -6.62 -3.81 6.69
N GLN A 84 -6.82 -4.39 7.86
CA GLN A 84 -8.03 -4.22 8.68
C GLN A 84 -8.31 -2.77 9.16
N ASN A 85 -7.34 -1.85 9.03
CA ASN A 85 -7.53 -0.44 9.36
C ASN A 85 -8.13 0.37 8.20
N HIS A 86 -8.28 -0.24 7.03
CA HIS A 86 -8.87 0.39 5.85
C HIS A 86 -10.34 -0.04 5.69
N SER A 87 -11.23 0.93 5.46
CA SER A 87 -12.68 0.66 5.33
C SER A 87 -13.05 -0.15 4.07
N ASP A 88 -12.19 -0.13 3.06
CA ASP A 88 -12.31 -0.87 1.80
C ASP A 88 -11.53 -2.20 1.82
N SER A 89 -11.14 -2.69 3.00
CA SER A 89 -10.47 -3.98 3.12
C SER A 89 -11.40 -5.11 2.67
N GLY A 90 -11.13 -5.72 1.51
CA GLY A 90 -11.94 -6.80 0.97
C GLY A 90 -11.98 -8.03 1.90
N ALA A 91 -13.05 -8.82 1.81
CA ALA A 91 -13.35 -9.90 2.76
C ALA A 91 -12.59 -11.22 2.50
N CYS A 92 -11.52 -11.22 1.70
CA CYS A 92 -10.81 -12.44 1.27
C CYS A 92 -9.85 -13.06 2.29
N GLY A 93 -9.70 -12.51 3.50
CA GLY A 93 -8.78 -13.10 4.49
C GLY A 93 -8.39 -12.15 5.62
N GLU A 94 -7.24 -12.39 6.22
CA GLU A 94 -6.60 -11.52 7.22
C GLU A 94 -5.25 -10.98 6.68
N GLY A 95 -4.67 -10.00 7.37
CA GLY A 95 -3.37 -9.42 7.00
C GLY A 95 -3.44 -8.38 5.88
N ILE A 96 -2.27 -8.04 5.32
CA ILE A 96 -2.12 -6.98 4.31
C ILE A 96 -2.26 -7.58 2.92
N ARG A 97 -3.37 -7.28 2.23
CA ARG A 97 -3.77 -8.02 1.02
C ARG A 97 -4.66 -7.22 0.06
N ALA A 98 -4.80 -7.74 -1.16
CA ALA A 98 -5.82 -7.34 -2.11
C ALA A 98 -6.58 -8.59 -2.61
N CYS A 99 -7.90 -8.44 -2.72
CA CYS A 99 -8.79 -9.53 -3.14
C CYS A 99 -9.02 -9.52 -4.66
N GLY A 100 -9.29 -10.68 -5.23
CA GLY A 100 -9.65 -10.80 -6.64
C GLY A 100 -10.93 -10.08 -7.02
N GLU A 101 -10.96 -9.57 -8.25
CA GLU A 101 -12.13 -8.98 -8.86
C GLU A 101 -12.73 -9.97 -9.88
N PRO A 102 -13.98 -10.42 -9.67
CA PRO A 102 -14.69 -11.26 -10.64
C PRO A 102 -14.74 -10.60 -12.02
N GLY A 103 -14.45 -11.36 -13.08
CA GLY A 103 -14.46 -10.85 -14.45
C GLY A 103 -13.18 -10.11 -14.85
N LYS A 104 -12.19 -10.00 -13.96
CA LYS A 104 -10.89 -9.36 -14.22
C LYS A 104 -9.72 -10.24 -13.87
N ASP A 105 -9.84 -11.04 -12.82
CA ASP A 105 -8.74 -11.85 -12.31
C ASP A 105 -9.11 -13.34 -12.27
N ARG A 106 -8.11 -14.20 -12.47
CA ARG A 106 -8.21 -15.65 -12.32
C ARG A 106 -7.11 -16.16 -11.39
N ILE A 107 -7.42 -17.18 -10.61
CA ILE A 107 -6.47 -17.84 -9.72
C ILE A 107 -5.43 -18.55 -10.57
N ALA A 108 -4.15 -18.20 -10.44
CA ALA A 108 -3.11 -18.72 -11.32
C ALA A 108 -2.92 -20.24 -11.17
N ALA A 109 -3.05 -20.76 -9.94
CA ALA A 109 -2.84 -22.17 -9.63
C ALA A 109 -3.92 -23.11 -10.21
N THR A 110 -5.18 -22.67 -10.22
CA THR A 110 -6.32 -23.50 -10.66
C THR A 110 -6.87 -23.08 -12.01
N GLY A 111 -6.57 -21.86 -12.44
CA GLY A 111 -7.10 -21.24 -13.63
C GLY A 111 -8.57 -20.80 -13.55
N GLN A 112 -9.20 -20.96 -12.38
CA GLN A 112 -10.60 -20.59 -12.15
C GLN A 112 -10.75 -19.06 -12.00
N PRO A 113 -11.91 -18.49 -12.35
CA PRO A 113 -12.20 -17.09 -12.07
C PRO A 113 -12.02 -16.79 -10.57
N ALA A 114 -11.31 -15.71 -10.26
CA ALA A 114 -11.13 -15.26 -8.89
C ALA A 114 -12.39 -14.54 -8.42
N THR A 115 -12.63 -14.59 -7.12
CA THR A 115 -13.74 -13.91 -6.47
C THR A 115 -13.24 -12.92 -5.42
N VAL A 116 -14.16 -12.12 -4.88
CA VAL A 116 -13.87 -11.21 -3.76
C VAL A 116 -13.42 -11.92 -2.48
N LYS A 117 -13.48 -13.27 -2.45
CA LYS A 117 -13.01 -14.10 -1.34
C LYS A 117 -11.60 -14.66 -1.56
N ASP A 118 -11.02 -14.50 -2.75
CA ASP A 118 -9.71 -15.01 -3.09
C ASP A 118 -8.64 -13.93 -2.88
N VAL A 119 -7.56 -14.28 -2.17
CA VAL A 119 -6.41 -13.39 -2.00
C VAL A 119 -5.57 -13.44 -3.28
N CYS A 120 -5.47 -12.32 -3.98
CA CYS A 120 -4.70 -12.23 -5.21
C CYS A 120 -3.33 -11.60 -5.02
N VAL A 121 -3.21 -10.68 -4.06
CA VAL A 121 -1.94 -10.05 -3.69
C VAL A 121 -1.83 -10.04 -2.17
N ALA A 122 -0.69 -10.43 -1.62
CA ALA A 122 -0.42 -10.40 -0.20
C ALA A 122 0.97 -9.80 0.08
N VAL A 123 1.08 -9.07 1.19
CA VAL A 123 2.37 -8.61 1.71
C VAL A 123 2.80 -9.49 2.87
N GLU A 124 4.02 -10.01 2.79
CA GLU A 124 4.62 -10.90 3.77
C GLU A 124 5.86 -10.22 4.37
N GLN A 125 5.94 -10.12 5.70
CA GLN A 125 7.15 -9.64 6.37
C GLN A 125 7.22 -10.18 7.80
N GLY A 126 7.68 -11.43 7.96
CA GLY A 126 7.78 -12.08 9.27
C GLY A 126 6.47 -12.07 10.06
N SER A 127 6.55 -12.39 11.35
CA SER A 127 5.37 -12.48 12.24
C SER A 127 4.96 -11.14 12.89
N THR A 128 5.50 -10.01 12.41
CA THR A 128 5.44 -8.72 13.15
C THR A 128 4.56 -7.64 12.53
N LEU A 129 4.03 -7.83 11.32
CA LEU A 129 3.19 -6.81 10.68
C LEU A 129 1.80 -6.74 11.32
N ARG A 130 1.44 -5.57 11.85
CA ARG A 130 0.08 -5.29 12.34
C ARG A 130 -0.75 -4.49 11.35
N GLY A 131 -0.13 -3.88 10.35
CA GLY A 131 -0.79 -3.14 9.29
C GLY A 131 0.18 -2.48 8.32
N VAL A 132 -0.34 -1.82 7.29
CA VAL A 132 0.40 -1.12 6.24
C VAL A 132 1.32 -0.05 6.82
N ALA A 133 0.91 0.57 7.93
CA ALA A 133 1.70 1.59 8.61
C ALA A 133 3.00 1.05 9.25
N ASP A 134 3.09 -0.27 9.47
CA ASP A 134 4.24 -0.93 10.11
C ASP A 134 5.18 -1.61 9.11
N ILE A 135 4.88 -1.52 7.81
CA ILE A 135 5.72 -2.08 6.75
C ILE A 135 7.09 -1.40 6.76
N GLY A 136 8.13 -2.23 6.82
CA GLY A 136 9.51 -1.78 6.78
C GLY A 136 9.98 -1.42 5.36
N SER A 137 11.28 -1.18 5.22
CA SER A 137 11.90 -0.93 3.91
C SER A 137 12.06 -2.17 3.04
N SER A 138 11.76 -3.37 3.56
CA SER A 138 11.90 -4.63 2.82
C SER A 138 10.77 -5.58 3.20
N PHE A 139 10.05 -6.10 2.21
CA PHE A 139 8.95 -7.04 2.39
C PHE A 139 8.79 -7.95 1.18
N GLY A 140 8.13 -9.09 1.37
CA GLY A 140 7.70 -9.99 0.31
C GLY A 140 6.35 -9.55 -0.25
N LEU A 141 6.22 -9.57 -1.57
CA LEU A 141 4.96 -9.35 -2.28
C LEU A 141 4.59 -10.65 -3.01
N LEU A 142 3.58 -11.36 -2.52
CA LEU A 142 3.08 -12.58 -3.13
C LEU A 142 1.94 -12.23 -4.09
N VAL A 143 2.00 -12.74 -5.32
CA VAL A 143 0.94 -12.59 -6.33
C VAL A 143 0.45 -13.97 -6.73
N SER A 144 -0.85 -14.21 -6.55
CA SER A 144 -1.47 -15.53 -6.74
C SER A 144 -2.53 -15.56 -7.85
N CYS A 145 -2.90 -14.39 -8.38
CA CYS A 145 -3.82 -14.27 -9.50
C CYS A 145 -3.11 -13.70 -10.72
N GLN A 146 -3.72 -13.91 -11.88
CA GLN A 146 -3.34 -13.32 -13.17
C GLN A 146 -4.59 -12.75 -13.84
N PRO A 147 -4.47 -11.84 -14.83
CA PRO A 147 -5.63 -11.30 -15.51
C PRO A 147 -6.44 -12.41 -16.19
N GLU A 148 -7.76 -12.25 -16.21
CA GLU A 148 -8.67 -13.09 -16.99
C GLU A 148 -8.47 -12.85 -18.48
N THR A 149 -8.24 -11.59 -18.87
CA THR A 149 -7.80 -11.21 -20.22
C THR A 149 -6.80 -10.07 -20.12
N ALA A 150 -5.67 -10.18 -20.81
CA ALA A 150 -4.61 -9.18 -20.79
C ALA A 150 -5.00 -7.86 -21.45
N VAL A 151 -5.95 -7.88 -22.39
CA VAL A 151 -6.45 -6.70 -23.10
C VAL A 151 -7.97 -6.70 -23.06
N ILE A 152 -8.57 -5.57 -22.68
CA ILE A 152 -10.03 -5.38 -22.68
C ILE A 152 -10.40 -4.25 -23.64
N LYS A 153 -11.54 -4.38 -24.31
CA LYS A 153 -12.11 -3.29 -25.09
C LYS A 153 -12.84 -2.31 -24.20
N ARG A 154 -12.46 -1.03 -24.26
CA ARG A 154 -13.17 0.07 -23.62
C ARG A 154 -13.57 1.09 -24.67
N GLY A 155 -14.80 0.97 -25.16
CA GLY A 155 -15.22 1.73 -26.33
C GLY A 155 -14.46 1.26 -27.56
N ASP A 156 -13.77 2.19 -28.22
CA ASP A 156 -12.95 1.91 -29.41
C ASP A 156 -11.46 1.69 -29.09
N GLU A 157 -11.08 1.74 -27.80
CA GLU A 157 -9.69 1.58 -27.35
C GLU A 157 -9.45 0.18 -26.75
N ASP A 158 -8.32 -0.42 -27.12
CA ASP A 158 -7.78 -1.62 -26.49
C ASP A 158 -6.96 -1.21 -25.27
N VAL A 159 -7.39 -1.64 -24.08
CA VAL A 159 -6.78 -1.29 -22.80
C VAL A 159 -6.03 -2.50 -22.26
N ASN A 160 -4.73 -2.34 -22.03
CA ASN A 160 -3.91 -3.36 -21.43
C ASN A 160 -4.17 -3.43 -19.90
N MET A 161 -4.53 -4.62 -19.44
CA MET A 161 -4.85 -4.98 -18.06
C MET A 161 -3.85 -5.98 -17.49
N ASP A 162 -2.79 -6.32 -18.24
CA ASP A 162 -1.77 -7.25 -17.80
C ASP A 162 -0.93 -6.67 -16.68
N TYR A 163 -0.61 -7.47 -15.68
CA TYR A 163 0.07 -7.00 -14.47
C TYR A 163 1.10 -8.01 -14.01
N LEU A 164 1.84 -7.63 -12.97
CA LEU A 164 2.89 -8.44 -12.34
C LEU A 164 2.52 -9.94 -12.30
N ARG A 165 3.40 -10.76 -12.88
CA ARG A 165 3.20 -12.20 -13.00
C ARG A 165 2.93 -12.85 -11.64
N PRO A 166 2.01 -13.83 -11.56
CA PRO A 166 1.89 -14.64 -10.35
C PRO A 166 3.16 -15.46 -10.11
N SER A 167 3.54 -15.60 -8.84
CA SER A 167 4.72 -16.35 -8.44
C SER A 167 4.46 -17.14 -7.16
N PRO A 168 4.89 -18.42 -7.07
CA PRO A 168 4.84 -19.18 -5.83
C PRO A 168 5.85 -18.68 -4.78
N VAL A 169 6.82 -17.86 -5.19
CA VAL A 169 7.81 -17.22 -4.32
C VAL A 169 7.57 -15.72 -4.33
N ALA A 170 7.46 -15.10 -3.15
CA ALA A 170 7.21 -13.67 -3.03
C ALA A 170 8.34 -12.83 -3.66
N TYR A 171 7.95 -11.78 -4.38
CA TYR A 171 8.89 -10.77 -4.88
C TYR A 171 9.45 -9.99 -3.68
N THR A 172 10.77 -9.90 -3.57
CA THR A 172 11.38 -9.07 -2.52
C THR A 172 11.38 -7.61 -2.98
N VAL A 173 10.62 -6.77 -2.28
CA VAL A 173 10.48 -5.34 -2.59
C VAL A 173 11.27 -4.53 -1.58
N HIS A 174 12.16 -3.66 -2.09
CA HIS A 174 12.92 -2.71 -1.28
C HIS A 174 12.38 -1.30 -1.45
N ALA A 175 11.52 -0.88 -0.51
CA ALA A 175 10.90 0.43 -0.53
C ALA A 175 11.76 1.49 0.17
N ARG A 176 11.83 2.66 -0.47
CA ARG A 176 12.38 3.89 0.13
C ARG A 176 11.30 4.54 0.97
N LYS A 177 11.67 4.99 2.17
CA LYS A 177 10.85 5.86 3.02
C LYS A 177 11.44 7.26 3.01
N VAL A 178 10.66 8.25 2.58
CA VAL A 178 11.13 9.64 2.45
C VAL A 178 10.13 10.63 3.07
N PRO A 179 10.60 11.69 3.76
CA PRO A 179 9.70 12.69 4.34
C PRO A 179 8.85 13.36 3.25
N ARG A 180 7.55 13.49 3.49
CA ARG A 180 6.62 14.09 2.55
C ARG A 180 6.94 15.57 2.35
N GLY A 181 6.73 16.08 1.13
CA GLY A 181 7.01 17.47 0.77
C GLY A 181 8.46 17.73 0.34
N THR A 182 9.33 16.72 0.38
CA THR A 182 10.68 16.80 -0.18
C THR A 182 10.67 16.48 -1.68
N LEU A 183 11.69 16.92 -2.42
CA LEU A 183 11.83 16.59 -3.85
C LEU A 183 11.96 15.07 -4.08
N SER A 184 12.61 14.37 -3.15
CA SER A 184 12.76 12.90 -3.19
C SER A 184 11.48 12.14 -2.87
N ALA A 185 10.42 12.82 -2.39
CA ALA A 185 9.09 12.23 -2.22
C ALA A 185 8.29 12.08 -3.51
N ARG A 186 8.80 12.60 -4.64
CA ARG A 186 8.17 12.39 -5.94
C ARG A 186 8.37 10.94 -6.38
N LEU A 187 7.26 10.27 -6.70
CA LEU A 187 7.29 8.92 -7.24
C LEU A 187 8.00 8.89 -8.61
N PRO A 188 8.87 7.90 -8.87
CA PRO A 188 9.36 7.63 -10.21
C PRO A 188 8.20 7.44 -11.18
N SER A 189 8.25 8.08 -12.34
CA SER A 189 7.25 7.91 -13.41
C SER A 189 7.60 6.70 -14.27
N PHE A 190 6.58 6.05 -14.81
CA PHE A 190 6.78 5.07 -15.88
C PHE A 190 7.26 5.78 -17.15
N ASN A 191 8.03 5.05 -17.98
CA ASN A 191 8.31 5.52 -19.32
C ASN A 191 7.13 5.18 -20.23
N GLU A 192 6.29 6.15 -20.54
CA GLU A 192 5.07 5.93 -21.34
C GLU A 192 5.37 5.63 -22.81
N SER A 193 6.56 5.98 -23.32
CA SER A 193 6.94 5.65 -24.70
C SER A 193 7.06 4.16 -24.96
N GLU A 194 7.29 3.36 -23.91
CA GLU A 194 7.37 1.88 -24.00
C GLU A 194 5.99 1.23 -24.10
N CYS A 195 4.91 2.00 -23.95
CA CYS A 195 3.53 1.50 -23.95
C CYS A 195 2.82 1.68 -25.29
N ASN A 196 3.43 2.43 -26.21
CA ASN A 196 2.97 2.57 -27.58
C ASN A 196 3.69 1.49 -28.41
N GLU A 197 3.14 0.30 -28.42
CA GLU A 197 3.49 -0.72 -29.42
C GLU A 197 2.40 -0.67 -30.50
N ASP A 198 2.82 -0.43 -31.75
CA ASP A 198 2.00 -0.19 -32.94
C ASP A 198 0.92 -1.26 -33.23
#